data_AF-A0A0D2UV39-F1
#
_entry.id   AF-A0A0D2UV39-F1
#
_cell.length_a   1.000
_cell.length_b   1.000
_cell.length_c   1.000
_cell.angle_alpha   90.00
_cell.angle_beta   90.00
_cell.angle_gamma   90.00
#
_symmetry.space_group_name_H-M   'P 1'
#
loop_
_entity.id
_entity.type
_entity.pdbx_description
1 polymer ?
#
loop_
_entity_poly.entity_id
_entity_poly.type
_entity_poly.pdbx_seq_one_letter_code
_entity_poly.pdbx_strand_id
1 'polypeptide(L)'
;MDVPKEQITALLDNALFNSAQLLGSFLVSSSTVNAETSPHLKAENLVLLGDALFREREYRRAIHTYKQALQYYKIIPKQNSTSSRSALSASNRSSSPNSFNICAINENEVKFKIASCHFALSENKVALVEMEGIPSKARNLQMSLLMAKLYRNTKHTRGAVTCYRECLRQCPYVIEAIIALAELGASAKDIISLFPQTPNRGGRAQLDHGDSSRWLQRYVEAQCCIASNDYKGGLELLAELLQRFPNNTHILLEMAKVEAIIGKNDEAIMNFEKVRSIDPYVVTYMDEYAMLLKMKSDYSKLNKLVHDLLSIDPTRPEVFVALSVLWERKDERGALSYAEKSIKIDERHIPGYLMKGNLLLALKRPESAVMAFRGAQELRADLRSYQGLNFMEKRMCKIYYSVA
;
A
#
# COMPACT_ATOMS: atom_id res chain seq x y z
N MET A 1 -17.47 38.18 -9.82
CA MET A 1 -17.97 37.25 -8.80
C MET A 1 -16.87 36.26 -8.55
N ASP A 2 -15.87 36.69 -7.78
CA ASP A 2 -14.73 35.85 -7.42
C ASP A 2 -15.22 34.91 -6.33
N VAL A 3 -15.57 33.69 -6.70
CA VAL A 3 -15.67 32.59 -5.73
C VAL A 3 -14.23 32.38 -5.24
N PRO A 4 -13.88 32.73 -3.99
CA PRO A 4 -12.51 32.62 -3.56
C PRO A 4 -12.17 31.13 -3.53
N LYS A 5 -10.97 30.78 -4.04
CA LYS A 5 -10.28 29.49 -3.86
C LYS A 5 -10.60 28.82 -2.51
N GLU A 6 -10.68 29.63 -1.47
CA GLU A 6 -11.04 29.28 -0.09
C GLU A 6 -12.33 28.47 0.02
N GLN A 7 -13.33 28.71 -0.83
CA GLN A 7 -14.58 27.96 -0.85
C GLN A 7 -14.39 26.54 -1.40
N ILE A 8 -13.60 26.34 -2.45
CA ILE A 8 -13.32 24.98 -2.94
C ILE A 8 -12.45 24.23 -1.94
N THR A 9 -11.41 24.87 -1.38
CA THR A 9 -10.61 24.23 -0.34
C THR A 9 -11.46 23.88 0.88
N ALA A 10 -12.37 24.76 1.30
CA ALA A 10 -13.31 24.46 2.39
C ALA A 10 -14.25 23.29 2.03
N LEU A 11 -14.74 23.19 0.79
CA LEU A 11 -15.55 22.05 0.36
C LEU A 11 -14.74 20.74 0.38
N LEU A 12 -13.48 20.78 -0.07
CA LEU A 12 -12.57 19.63 -0.02
C LEU A 12 -12.26 19.21 1.42
N ASP A 13 -12.01 20.16 2.32
CA ASP A 13 -11.73 19.92 3.73
C ASP A 13 -12.95 19.34 4.46
N ASN A 14 -14.16 19.75 4.08
CA ASN A 14 -15.43 19.21 4.58
C ASN A 14 -15.90 17.94 3.84
N ALA A 15 -15.07 17.35 2.99
CA ALA A 15 -15.38 16.15 2.21
C ALA A 15 -16.61 16.25 1.26
N LEU A 16 -16.97 17.47 0.84
CA LEU A 16 -18.06 17.74 -0.11
C LEU A 16 -17.53 17.71 -1.56
N PHE A 17 -17.03 16.56 -1.99
CA PHE A 17 -16.27 16.44 -3.25
C PHE A 17 -17.11 16.68 -4.51
N ASN A 18 -18.36 16.20 -4.56
CA ASN A 18 -19.29 16.47 -5.66
C ASN A 18 -19.52 17.98 -5.88
N SER A 19 -19.75 18.73 -4.80
CA SER A 19 -19.91 20.19 -4.88
C SER A 19 -18.61 20.88 -5.29
N ALA A 20 -17.46 20.42 -4.76
CA ALA A 20 -16.14 20.92 -5.14
C ALA A 20 -15.84 20.67 -6.63
N GLN A 21 -16.23 19.51 -7.18
CA GLN A 21 -16.08 19.19 -8.59
C GLN A 21 -16.91 20.12 -9.48
N LEU A 22 -18.19 20.30 -9.16
CA LEU A 22 -19.07 21.16 -9.93
C LEU A 22 -18.58 22.61 -9.89
N LEU A 23 -18.26 23.13 -8.70
CA LEU A 23 -17.73 24.47 -8.54
C LEU A 23 -16.39 24.66 -9.28
N GLY A 24 -15.50 23.68 -9.18
CA GLY A 24 -14.23 23.66 -9.91
C GLY A 24 -14.42 23.69 -11.43
N SER A 25 -15.43 22.98 -11.96
CA SER A 25 -15.75 23.00 -13.39
C SER A 25 -16.18 24.38 -13.87
N PHE A 26 -17.01 25.09 -13.10
CA PHE A 26 -17.40 26.47 -13.39
C PHE A 26 -16.17 27.40 -13.39
N LEU A 27 -15.30 27.29 -12.39
CA LEU A 27 -14.09 28.13 -12.30
C LEU A 27 -13.10 27.94 -13.44
N VAL A 28 -12.88 26.68 -13.86
CA VAL A 28 -11.99 26.37 -14.98
C VAL A 28 -12.57 26.89 -16.31
N SER A 29 -13.91 26.93 -16.44
CA SER A 29 -14.63 27.43 -17.62
C SER A 29 -14.90 28.94 -17.62
N SER A 30 -14.62 29.64 -16.52
CA SER A 30 -14.95 31.06 -16.37
C SER A 30 -14.19 31.92 -17.38
N SER A 31 -14.90 32.83 -18.05
CA SER A 31 -14.33 33.81 -18.97
C SER A 31 -13.37 34.80 -18.30
N THR A 32 -13.46 34.95 -16.96
CA THR A 32 -12.55 35.79 -16.17
C THR A 32 -11.17 35.17 -15.98
N VAL A 33 -11.05 33.84 -16.09
CA VAL A 33 -9.79 33.10 -15.94
C VAL A 33 -9.30 32.73 -17.35
N ASN A 34 -8.80 33.73 -18.08
CA ASN A 34 -8.28 33.49 -19.42
C ASN A 34 -6.88 32.85 -19.35
N ALA A 35 -6.64 31.87 -20.24
CA ALA A 35 -5.37 31.15 -20.35
C ALA A 35 -4.18 32.08 -20.64
N GLU A 36 -4.45 33.18 -21.35
CA GLU A 36 -3.44 34.12 -21.81
C GLU A 36 -3.11 35.21 -20.77
N THR A 37 -4.10 35.61 -19.95
CA THR A 37 -3.94 36.73 -19.00
C THR A 37 -3.59 36.26 -17.59
N SER A 38 -4.05 35.08 -17.17
CA SER A 38 -3.85 34.56 -15.81
C SER A 38 -3.59 33.04 -15.80
N PRO A 39 -2.51 32.55 -16.44
CA PRO A 39 -2.23 31.12 -16.53
C PRO A 39 -2.03 30.45 -15.17
N HIS A 40 -1.50 31.19 -14.18
CA HIS A 40 -1.32 30.72 -12.81
C HIS A 40 -2.65 30.35 -12.13
N LEU A 41 -3.63 31.26 -12.18
CA LEU A 41 -4.94 31.06 -11.57
C LEU A 41 -5.69 29.91 -12.26
N LYS A 42 -5.52 29.78 -13.59
CA LYS A 42 -6.08 28.66 -14.35
C LYS A 42 -5.48 27.32 -13.92
N ALA A 43 -4.15 27.26 -13.78
CA ALA A 43 -3.47 26.06 -13.32
C ALA A 43 -3.90 25.67 -11.89
N GLU A 44 -4.09 26.65 -11.02
CA GLU A 44 -4.50 26.43 -9.62
C GLU A 44 -5.93 25.86 -9.52
N ASN A 45 -6.86 26.45 -10.26
CA ASN A 45 -8.24 25.95 -10.35
C ASN A 45 -8.29 24.53 -10.92
N LEU A 46 -7.42 24.21 -11.90
CA LEU A 46 -7.30 22.86 -12.45
C LEU A 46 -6.75 21.86 -11.43
N VAL A 47 -5.82 22.26 -10.56
CA VAL A 47 -5.32 21.40 -9.48
C VAL A 47 -6.44 21.10 -8.47
N LEU A 48 -7.20 22.11 -8.05
CA LEU A 48 -8.30 21.94 -7.10
C LEU A 48 -9.43 21.06 -7.68
N LEU A 49 -9.75 21.23 -8.98
CA LEU A 49 -10.66 20.34 -9.68
C LEU A 49 -10.11 18.90 -9.74
N GLY A 50 -8.81 18.75 -10.01
CA GLY A 50 -8.14 17.45 -9.96
C GLY A 50 -8.22 16.78 -8.58
N ASP A 51 -8.10 17.56 -7.50
CA ASP A 51 -8.21 17.06 -6.13
C ASP A 51 -9.62 16.54 -5.83
N ALA A 52 -10.66 17.26 -6.28
CA ALA A 52 -12.05 16.80 -6.17
C ALA A 52 -12.28 15.48 -6.93
N LEU A 53 -11.83 15.41 -8.19
CA LEU A 53 -11.94 14.22 -9.03
C LEU A 53 -11.18 13.02 -8.46
N PHE A 54 -10.01 13.26 -7.85
CA PHE A 54 -9.23 12.21 -7.19
C PHE A 54 -9.99 11.60 -6.01
N ARG A 55 -10.65 12.44 -5.19
CA ARG A 55 -11.43 12.01 -4.03
C ARG A 55 -12.69 11.23 -4.43
N GLU A 56 -13.32 11.59 -5.55
CA GLU A 56 -14.43 10.84 -6.18
C GLU A 56 -13.98 9.56 -6.92
N ARG A 57 -12.68 9.20 -6.84
CA ARG A 57 -12.07 8.01 -7.47
C ARG A 57 -12.08 8.02 -9.00
N GLU A 58 -12.27 9.18 -9.62
CA GLU A 58 -12.20 9.34 -11.08
C GLU A 58 -10.76 9.59 -11.56
N TYR A 59 -9.86 8.65 -11.28
CA TYR A 59 -8.42 8.84 -11.42
C TYR A 59 -7.96 9.25 -12.83
N ARG A 60 -8.58 8.71 -13.89
CA ARG A 60 -8.23 9.07 -15.27
C ARG A 60 -8.57 10.53 -15.62
N ARG A 61 -9.71 11.03 -15.13
CA ARG A 61 -10.12 12.43 -15.30
C ARG A 61 -9.18 13.34 -14.50
N ALA A 62 -8.87 12.96 -13.27
CA ALA A 62 -7.92 13.67 -12.42
C ALA A 62 -6.51 13.78 -13.07
N ILE A 63 -5.98 12.69 -13.64
CA ILE A 63 -4.70 12.71 -14.36
C ILE A 63 -4.72 13.72 -15.50
N HIS A 64 -5.79 13.72 -16.29
CA HIS A 64 -5.93 14.65 -17.41
C HIS A 64 -5.95 16.11 -16.93
N THR A 65 -6.72 16.44 -15.89
CA THR A 65 -6.79 17.80 -15.33
C THR A 65 -5.46 18.24 -14.72
N TYR A 66 -4.76 17.37 -14.00
CA TYR A 66 -3.43 17.69 -13.46
C TYR A 66 -2.37 17.92 -14.55
N LYS A 67 -2.39 17.12 -15.62
CA LYS A 67 -1.48 17.31 -16.76
C LYS A 67 -1.74 18.65 -17.47
N GLN A 68 -3.00 19.05 -17.60
CA GLN A 68 -3.35 20.37 -18.09
C GLN A 68 -2.83 21.48 -17.17
N ALA A 69 -2.96 21.32 -15.84
CA ALA A 69 -2.41 22.29 -14.89
C ALA A 69 -0.89 22.48 -15.05
N LEU A 70 -0.14 21.38 -15.24
CA LEU A 70 1.30 21.43 -15.50
C LEU A 70 1.67 22.09 -16.83
N GLN A 71 0.83 21.98 -17.87
CA GLN A 71 1.07 22.67 -19.14
C GLN A 71 0.99 24.19 -18.98
N TYR A 72 -0.07 24.69 -18.31
CA TYR A 72 -0.19 26.10 -18.00
C TYR A 72 0.93 26.61 -17.08
N TYR A 73 1.43 25.74 -16.19
CA TYR A 73 2.59 26.07 -15.36
C TYR A 73 3.88 26.29 -16.18
N LYS A 74 4.13 25.49 -17.22
CA LYS A 74 5.35 25.60 -18.06
C LYS A 74 5.38 26.84 -18.96
N ILE A 75 4.23 27.45 -19.23
CA ILE A 75 4.12 28.67 -20.04
C ILE A 75 4.59 29.91 -19.25
N ILE A 76 4.69 29.80 -17.92
CA ILE A 76 5.19 30.86 -17.05
C ILE A 76 6.72 30.95 -17.17
N PRO A 77 7.30 32.13 -17.47
CA PRO A 77 8.75 32.30 -17.42
C PRO A 77 9.25 32.10 -15.99
N LYS A 78 10.21 31.17 -15.80
CA LYS A 78 10.94 31.00 -14.54
C LYS A 78 11.66 32.31 -14.21
N GLN A 79 11.09 33.17 -13.37
CA GLN A 79 11.86 34.25 -12.79
C GLN A 79 12.88 33.64 -11.84
N ASN A 80 14.16 33.86 -12.16
CA ASN A 80 15.30 33.38 -11.41
C ASN A 80 15.18 33.81 -9.95
N SER A 81 15.25 32.84 -9.03
CA SER A 81 15.70 33.08 -7.66
C SER A 81 17.20 33.39 -7.70
N THR A 82 17.58 34.58 -8.18
CA THR A 82 18.94 35.08 -7.97
C THR A 82 19.06 35.52 -6.53
N SER A 83 19.91 34.80 -5.80
CA SER A 83 20.48 35.19 -4.52
C SER A 83 20.98 36.64 -4.55
N SER A 84 20.19 37.58 -4.05
CA SER A 84 20.70 38.90 -3.68
C SER A 84 21.38 38.78 -2.32
N ARG A 85 22.71 38.61 -2.35
CA ARG A 85 23.57 38.98 -1.23
C ARG A 85 23.43 40.49 -1.04
N SER A 86 22.92 40.94 0.10
CA SER A 86 23.29 42.24 0.66
C SER A 86 23.11 42.23 2.17
N ALA A 87 24.07 42.90 2.81
CA ALA A 87 24.39 42.83 4.22
C ALA A 87 23.42 43.64 5.11
N LEU A 88 23.39 43.23 6.38
CA LEU A 88 23.14 44.00 7.61
C LEU A 88 22.79 45.50 7.44
N SER A 89 21.62 45.89 7.92
CA SER A 89 21.47 47.00 8.89
C SER A 89 20.04 47.06 9.45
N ALA A 90 19.96 47.31 10.75
CA ALA A 90 18.74 47.47 11.51
C ALA A 90 18.17 48.89 11.34
N SER A 91 16.85 49.04 11.20
CA SER A 91 16.01 49.95 12.02
C SER A 91 14.57 49.98 11.52
N ASN A 92 13.66 50.15 12.49
CA ASN A 92 12.21 50.23 12.38
C ASN A 92 11.71 51.21 11.31
N ARG A 93 10.68 50.79 10.55
CA ARG A 93 9.47 51.57 10.28
C ARG A 93 8.41 50.71 9.61
N SER A 94 7.18 50.81 10.14
CA SER A 94 5.95 50.24 9.61
C SER A 94 5.59 50.85 8.26
N SER A 95 5.53 49.99 7.24
CA SER A 95 4.75 50.22 6.02
C SER A 95 4.60 48.88 5.30
N SER A 96 3.39 48.31 5.31
CA SER A 96 3.04 47.16 4.47
C SER A 96 3.41 47.43 3.00
N PRO A 97 4.10 46.51 2.34
CA PRO A 97 4.10 46.46 0.89
C PRO A 97 3.47 45.15 0.42
N ASN A 98 2.29 45.28 -0.20
CA ASN A 98 1.71 44.39 -1.20
C ASN A 98 1.92 42.87 -1.03
N SER A 99 0.84 42.21 -0.61
CA SER A 99 0.60 40.78 -0.74
C SER A 99 0.53 40.33 -2.20
N PHE A 100 1.66 40.32 -2.90
CA PHE A 100 1.88 39.40 -4.02
C PHE A 100 2.40 38.09 -3.42
N ASN A 101 1.55 37.40 -2.67
CA ASN A 101 1.75 35.98 -2.40
C ASN A 101 1.49 35.26 -3.72
N ILE A 102 2.53 35.13 -4.54
CA ILE A 102 2.57 34.19 -5.66
C ILE A 102 2.41 32.82 -5.00
N CYS A 103 1.17 32.31 -4.96
CA CYS A 103 0.91 30.94 -4.54
C CYS A 103 1.41 30.05 -5.68
N ALA A 104 2.72 29.83 -5.70
CA ALA A 104 3.37 29.02 -6.71
C ALA A 104 2.94 27.56 -6.48
N ILE A 105 2.11 27.05 -7.37
CA ILE A 105 1.79 25.62 -7.46
C ILE A 105 3.10 24.85 -7.39
N ASN A 106 3.21 23.95 -6.42
CA ASN A 106 4.40 23.13 -6.29
C ASN A 106 4.36 22.04 -7.38
N GLU A 107 5.16 22.19 -8.43
CA GLU A 107 5.26 21.22 -9.54
C GLU A 107 5.44 19.78 -9.04
N ASN A 108 6.23 19.59 -7.98
CA ASN A 108 6.49 18.28 -7.39
C ASN A 108 5.23 17.67 -6.74
N GLU A 109 4.38 18.51 -6.15
CA GLU A 109 3.14 18.06 -5.53
C GLU A 109 2.13 17.61 -6.59
N VAL A 110 2.02 18.34 -7.70
CA VAL A 110 1.15 17.93 -8.83
C VAL A 110 1.65 16.63 -9.47
N LYS A 111 2.97 16.46 -9.65
CA LYS A 111 3.55 15.17 -10.10
C LYS A 111 3.23 14.03 -9.14
N PHE A 112 3.32 14.26 -7.83
CA PHE A 112 2.94 13.26 -6.82
C PHE A 112 1.45 12.90 -6.90
N LYS A 113 0.56 13.89 -7.12
CA LYS A 113 -0.87 13.65 -7.31
C LYS A 113 -1.14 12.81 -8.58
N ILE A 114 -0.46 13.12 -9.70
CA ILE A 114 -0.53 12.31 -10.94
C ILE A 114 -0.05 10.87 -10.68
N ALA A 115 1.09 10.70 -10.02
CA ALA A 115 1.62 9.39 -9.69
C ALA A 115 0.68 8.59 -8.77
N SER A 116 0.05 9.25 -7.80
CA SER A 116 -0.95 8.65 -6.90
C SER A 116 -2.17 8.14 -7.66
N CYS A 117 -2.63 8.87 -8.69
CA CYS A 117 -3.71 8.43 -9.56
C CYS A 117 -3.32 7.18 -10.37
N HIS A 118 -2.12 7.17 -10.97
CA HIS A 118 -1.63 6.01 -11.72
C HIS A 118 -1.42 4.79 -10.81
N PHE A 119 -0.96 5.01 -9.57
CA PHE A 119 -0.85 3.95 -8.56
C PHE A 119 -2.22 3.35 -8.20
N ALA A 120 -3.25 4.19 -8.06
CA ALA A 120 -4.62 3.72 -7.81
C ALA A 120 -5.25 2.95 -8.99
N LEU A 121 -4.74 3.16 -10.21
CA LEU A 121 -5.11 2.41 -11.42
C LEU A 121 -4.25 1.15 -11.64
N SER A 122 -3.35 0.81 -10.71
CA SER A 122 -2.36 -0.27 -10.83
C SER A 122 -1.36 -0.09 -11.98
N GLU A 123 -1.20 1.13 -12.51
CA GLU A 123 -0.24 1.49 -13.57
C GLU A 123 1.15 1.82 -12.98
N ASN A 124 1.73 0.86 -12.24
CA ASN A 124 2.93 1.05 -11.41
C ASN A 124 4.14 1.62 -12.17
N LYS A 125 4.37 1.20 -13.43
CA LYS A 125 5.51 1.66 -14.23
C LYS A 125 5.41 3.14 -14.59
N VAL A 126 4.21 3.61 -14.95
CA VAL A 126 3.97 5.02 -15.32
C VAL A 126 4.05 5.90 -14.08
N ALA A 127 3.46 5.46 -12.97
CA ALA A 127 3.55 6.14 -11.69
C ALA A 127 5.01 6.30 -11.21
N LEU A 128 5.86 5.28 -11.44
CA LEU A 128 7.27 5.33 -11.05
C LEU A 128 8.03 6.42 -11.84
N VAL A 129 7.82 6.51 -13.15
CA VAL A 129 8.47 7.53 -14.00
C VAL A 129 8.11 8.95 -13.54
N GLU A 130 6.84 9.20 -13.20
CA GLU A 130 6.41 10.51 -12.68
C GLU A 130 7.05 10.85 -11.33
N MET A 131 7.20 9.84 -10.45
CA MET A 131 7.86 10.01 -9.14
C MET A 131 9.38 10.20 -9.24
N GLU A 132 10.05 9.54 -10.20
CA GLU A 132 11.48 9.75 -10.47
C GLU A 132 11.77 11.17 -10.98
N GLY A 133 10.76 11.82 -11.59
CA GLY A 133 10.81 13.24 -11.93
C GLY A 133 10.81 14.20 -10.73
N ILE A 134 10.64 13.71 -9.49
CA ILE A 134 10.68 14.50 -8.26
C ILE A 134 12.06 14.33 -7.58
N PRO A 135 12.84 15.42 -7.42
CA PRO A 135 14.15 15.37 -6.77
C PRO A 135 14.06 14.82 -5.34
N SER A 136 15.06 14.04 -4.91
CA SER A 136 15.10 13.43 -3.57
C SER A 136 14.94 14.42 -2.43
N LYS A 137 15.54 15.61 -2.55
CA LYS A 137 15.47 16.68 -1.54
C LYS A 137 14.08 17.31 -1.40
N ALA A 138 13.21 17.18 -2.41
CA ALA A 138 11.87 17.75 -2.42
C ALA A 138 10.80 16.74 -1.97
N ARG A 139 11.17 15.49 -1.69
CA ARG A 139 10.23 14.43 -1.30
C ARG A 139 9.90 14.52 0.19
N ASN A 140 8.61 14.62 0.50
CA ASN A 140 8.11 14.45 1.86
C ASN A 140 7.95 12.95 2.21
N LEU A 141 7.51 12.64 3.44
CA LEU A 141 7.32 11.26 3.91
C LEU A 141 6.35 10.47 3.01
N GLN A 142 5.22 11.07 2.62
CA GLN A 142 4.20 10.42 1.79
C GLN A 142 4.73 10.11 0.38
N MET A 143 5.45 11.05 -0.24
CA MET A 143 6.13 10.86 -1.53
C MET A 143 7.17 9.74 -1.44
N SER A 144 7.96 9.71 -0.36
CA SER A 144 8.99 8.68 -0.16
C SER A 144 8.38 7.29 0.05
N LEU A 145 7.26 7.20 0.77
CA LEU A 145 6.54 5.95 0.96
C LEU A 145 5.91 5.43 -0.34
N LEU A 146 5.26 6.30 -1.12
CA LEU A 146 4.72 5.93 -2.44
C LEU A 146 5.83 5.45 -3.38
N MET A 147 6.97 6.16 -3.40
CA MET A 147 8.14 5.76 -4.19
C MET A 147 8.63 4.35 -3.79
N ALA A 148 8.70 4.07 -2.49
CA ALA A 148 9.11 2.76 -1.99
C ALA A 148 8.13 1.64 -2.39
N LYS A 149 6.82 1.91 -2.36
CA LYS A 149 5.77 0.99 -2.84
C LYS A 149 5.89 0.72 -4.34
N LEU A 150 6.12 1.76 -5.14
CA LEU A 150 6.31 1.63 -6.60
C LEU A 150 7.57 0.84 -6.97
N TYR A 151 8.70 1.10 -6.30
CA TYR A 151 9.91 0.29 -6.49
C TYR A 151 9.70 -1.17 -6.10
N ARG A 152 8.95 -1.41 -5.02
CA ARG A 152 8.59 -2.76 -4.59
C ARG A 152 7.73 -3.48 -5.63
N ASN A 153 6.74 -2.80 -6.22
CA ASN A 153 5.87 -3.37 -7.26
C ASN A 153 6.59 -3.60 -8.59
N THR A 154 7.58 -2.77 -8.93
CA THR A 154 8.35 -2.87 -10.18
C THR A 154 9.59 -3.78 -10.07
N LYS A 155 9.74 -4.54 -8.98
CA LYS A 155 10.88 -5.44 -8.68
C LYS A 155 12.24 -4.75 -8.50
N HIS A 156 12.27 -3.43 -8.29
CA HIS A 156 13.50 -2.68 -7.96
C HIS A 156 13.79 -2.76 -6.45
N THR A 157 14.23 -3.92 -5.97
CA THR A 157 14.41 -4.22 -4.53
C THR A 157 15.37 -3.26 -3.83
N ARG A 158 16.54 -2.98 -4.42
CA ARG A 158 17.55 -2.07 -3.82
C ARG A 158 17.01 -0.65 -3.64
N GLY A 159 16.28 -0.14 -4.63
CA GLY A 159 15.65 1.19 -4.57
C GLY A 159 14.50 1.25 -3.56
N ALA A 160 13.72 0.17 -3.44
CA ALA A 160 12.67 0.07 -2.42
C ALA A 160 13.26 0.12 -1.01
N VAL A 161 14.31 -0.65 -0.73
CA VAL A 161 14.99 -0.68 0.58
C VAL A 161 15.51 0.70 0.97
N THR A 162 16.17 1.42 0.06
CA THR A 162 16.70 2.76 0.37
C THR A 162 15.58 3.75 0.71
N CYS A 163 14.46 3.72 -0.03
CA CYS A 163 13.33 4.60 0.22
C CYS A 163 12.60 4.25 1.53
N TYR A 164 12.39 2.97 1.85
CA TYR A 164 11.78 2.57 3.12
C TYR A 164 12.67 2.94 4.32
N ARG A 165 14.00 2.77 4.20
CA ARG A 165 14.93 3.20 5.25
C ARG A 165 14.85 4.70 5.52
N GLU A 166 14.71 5.49 4.46
CA GLU A 166 14.53 6.94 4.59
C GLU A 166 13.21 7.30 5.29
N CYS A 167 12.12 6.60 4.97
CA CYS A 167 10.84 6.79 5.65
C CYS A 167 10.96 6.53 7.17
N LEU A 168 11.67 5.48 7.57
CA LEU A 168 11.86 5.15 8.99
C LEU A 168 12.76 6.14 9.74
N ARG A 169 13.73 6.76 9.06
CA ARG A 169 14.53 7.85 9.65
C ARG A 169 13.70 9.08 9.97
N GLN A 170 12.71 9.38 9.11
CA GLN A 170 11.80 10.52 9.31
C GLN A 170 10.73 10.21 10.35
N CYS A 171 10.12 9.02 10.29
CA CYS A 171 9.10 8.57 11.22
C CYS A 171 9.22 7.06 11.49
N PRO A 172 9.60 6.64 12.72
CA PRO A 172 9.79 5.23 13.04
C PRO A 172 8.48 4.42 13.09
N TYR A 173 7.33 5.08 13.19
CA TYR A 173 6.02 4.45 13.32
C TYR A 173 5.37 4.06 11.98
N VAL A 174 6.08 4.19 10.86
CA VAL A 174 5.59 3.73 9.56
C VAL A 174 5.66 2.20 9.51
N ILE A 175 4.65 1.54 10.10
CA ILE A 175 4.58 0.07 10.24
C ILE A 175 4.67 -0.63 8.89
N GLU A 176 4.04 -0.08 7.86
CA GLU A 176 4.12 -0.62 6.49
C GLU A 176 5.56 -0.70 5.96
N ALA A 177 6.41 0.27 6.32
CA ALA A 177 7.82 0.27 5.91
C ALA A 177 8.64 -0.77 6.69
N ILE A 178 8.30 -1.02 7.96
CA ILE A 178 8.93 -2.06 8.78
C ILE A 178 8.62 -3.44 8.17
N ILE A 179 7.33 -3.73 7.93
CA ILE A 179 6.89 -5.00 7.32
C ILE A 179 7.57 -5.17 5.96
N ALA A 180 7.55 -4.13 5.12
CA ALA A 180 8.17 -4.20 3.80
C ALA A 180 9.68 -4.44 3.86
N LEU A 181 10.42 -3.83 4.80
CA LEU A 181 11.85 -4.06 4.97
C LEU A 181 12.16 -5.46 5.48
N ALA A 182 11.36 -5.97 6.43
CA ALA A 182 11.49 -7.35 6.92
C ALA A 182 11.29 -8.34 5.77
N GLU A 183 10.23 -8.17 4.96
CA GLU A 183 9.95 -9.01 3.79
C GLU A 183 11.01 -8.90 2.68
N LEU A 184 11.75 -7.78 2.62
CA LEU A 184 12.89 -7.58 1.72
C LEU A 184 14.21 -8.11 2.30
N GLY A 185 14.19 -8.76 3.47
CA GLY A 185 15.33 -9.42 4.09
C GLY A 185 16.24 -8.50 4.93
N ALA A 186 15.77 -7.31 5.34
CA ALA A 186 16.52 -6.48 6.27
C ALA A 186 16.54 -7.12 7.68
N SER A 187 17.69 -7.06 8.35
CA SER A 187 17.81 -7.60 9.71
C SER A 187 17.11 -6.69 10.72
N ALA A 188 16.60 -7.26 11.81
CA ALA A 188 15.96 -6.48 12.87
C ALA A 188 16.91 -5.41 13.45
N LYS A 189 18.20 -5.75 13.61
CA LYS A 189 19.24 -4.82 14.07
C LYS A 189 19.38 -3.62 13.13
N ASP A 190 19.39 -3.86 11.81
CA ASP A 190 19.49 -2.79 10.83
C ASP A 190 18.26 -1.87 10.88
N ILE A 191 17.05 -2.43 10.98
CA ILE A 191 15.81 -1.65 11.05
C ILE A 191 15.77 -0.82 12.34
N ILE A 192 16.07 -1.43 13.49
CA ILE A 192 16.05 -0.77 14.79
C ILE A 192 17.10 0.36 14.84
N SER A 193 18.25 0.20 14.18
CA SER A 193 19.28 1.24 14.11
C SER A 193 18.83 2.53 13.41
N LEU A 194 17.77 2.45 12.58
CA LEU A 194 17.23 3.60 11.85
C LEU A 194 16.27 4.44 12.70
N PHE A 195 15.81 3.92 13.83
CA PHE A 195 14.95 4.69 14.72
C PHE A 195 15.73 5.86 15.32
N PRO A 196 15.15 7.07 15.35
CA PRO A 196 15.80 8.22 15.96
C PRO A 196 16.09 7.88 17.42
N GLN A 197 17.37 7.90 17.79
CA GLN A 197 17.80 7.69 19.17
C GLN A 197 17.21 8.82 20.01
N THR A 198 16.26 8.51 20.90
CA THR A 198 15.69 9.51 21.82
C THR A 198 16.82 10.10 22.64
N PRO A 199 17.10 11.42 22.55
CA PRO A 199 18.13 12.00 23.39
C PRO A 199 17.64 11.93 24.83
N ASN A 200 18.39 11.20 25.66
CA ASN A 200 18.21 11.10 27.09
C ASN A 200 18.51 12.49 27.72
N ARG A 201 17.60 13.46 27.55
CA ARG A 201 17.69 14.77 28.19
C ARG A 201 17.02 14.71 29.55
N GLY A 202 17.87 14.40 30.54
CA GLY A 202 17.85 14.88 31.91
C GLY A 202 16.50 15.13 32.60
N GLY A 203 16.26 14.35 33.65
CA GLY A 203 15.78 14.91 34.91
C GLY A 203 14.27 15.00 35.09
N ARG A 204 13.57 13.86 35.04
CA ARG A 204 12.56 13.40 36.02
C ARG A 204 11.95 12.12 35.49
N ALA A 205 12.01 11.05 36.28
CA ALA A 205 11.41 9.78 35.95
C ALA A 205 9.91 9.94 35.69
N GLN A 206 9.48 9.73 34.45
CA GLN A 206 8.19 9.11 34.17
C GLN A 206 8.50 7.70 33.69
N LEU A 207 8.22 6.74 34.56
CA LEU A 207 8.61 5.32 34.47
C LEU A 207 8.01 4.54 33.27
N ASP A 208 7.39 5.18 32.27
CA ASP A 208 6.62 4.47 31.22
C ASP A 208 7.05 4.75 29.75
N HIS A 209 7.88 5.76 29.48
CA HIS A 209 8.24 6.12 28.10
C HIS A 209 9.35 5.25 27.47
N GLY A 210 10.23 4.64 28.28
CA GLY A 210 11.21 3.67 27.78
C GLY A 210 10.57 2.38 27.28
N ASP A 211 9.49 1.94 27.93
CA ASP A 211 8.75 0.74 27.53
C ASP A 211 7.80 0.99 26.35
N SER A 212 7.39 2.23 26.09
CA SER A 212 6.51 2.58 24.96
C SER A 212 7.17 2.40 23.58
N SER A 213 8.50 2.36 23.49
CA SER A 213 9.22 2.07 22.23
C SER A 213 9.61 0.59 22.10
N ARG A 214 9.64 -0.15 23.23
CA ARG A 214 10.10 -1.54 23.26
C ARG A 214 9.19 -2.50 22.50
N TRP A 215 7.87 -2.27 22.53
CA TRP A 215 6.95 -3.10 21.75
C TRP A 215 7.20 -2.97 20.24
N LEU A 216 7.60 -1.79 19.76
CA LEU A 216 7.89 -1.58 18.35
C LEU A 216 9.14 -2.36 17.93
N GLN A 217 10.18 -2.37 18.78
CA GLN A 217 11.37 -3.20 18.57
C GLN A 217 11.01 -4.69 18.55
N ARG A 218 10.20 -5.16 19.51
CA ARG A 218 9.69 -6.54 19.53
C ARG A 218 8.87 -6.87 18.28
N TYR A 219 8.07 -5.94 17.79
CA TYR A 219 7.30 -6.11 16.58
C TYR A 219 8.21 -6.21 15.34
N VAL A 220 9.28 -5.41 15.27
CA VAL A 220 10.30 -5.53 14.21
C VAL A 220 10.98 -6.89 14.27
N GLU A 221 11.40 -7.34 15.46
CA GLU A 221 11.98 -8.68 15.66
C GLU A 221 11.02 -9.78 15.18
N ALA A 222 9.75 -9.71 15.57
CA ALA A 222 8.73 -10.68 15.16
C ALA A 222 8.58 -10.73 13.63
N GLN A 223 8.45 -9.58 12.97
CA GLN A 223 8.32 -9.50 11.51
C GLN A 223 9.57 -10.02 10.79
N CYS A 224 10.77 -9.72 11.29
CA CYS A 224 12.02 -10.25 10.73
C CYS A 224 12.16 -11.76 10.92
N CYS A 225 11.76 -12.32 12.08
CA CYS A 225 11.73 -13.76 12.31
C CYS A 225 10.78 -14.46 11.33
N ILE A 226 9.56 -13.92 11.16
CA ILE A 226 8.57 -14.45 10.22
C ILE A 226 9.07 -14.36 8.77
N ALA A 227 9.76 -13.28 8.39
CA ALA A 227 10.35 -13.14 7.06
C ALA A 227 11.57 -14.06 6.84
N SER A 228 12.29 -14.42 7.92
CA SER A 228 13.44 -15.33 7.90
C SER A 228 13.03 -16.81 8.02
N ASN A 229 11.73 -17.12 7.95
CA ASN A 229 11.13 -18.45 8.15
C ASN A 229 11.31 -19.04 9.56
N ASP A 230 11.74 -18.26 10.55
CA ASP A 230 11.68 -18.63 11.96
C ASP A 230 10.30 -18.30 12.52
N TYR A 231 9.33 -19.14 12.15
CA TYR A 231 7.95 -18.94 12.53
C TYR A 231 7.69 -19.17 14.03
N LYS A 232 8.50 -20.00 14.70
CA LYS A 232 8.34 -20.27 16.14
C LYS A 232 8.74 -19.05 16.96
N GLY A 233 9.93 -18.50 16.74
CA GLY A 233 10.38 -17.28 17.41
C GLY A 233 9.46 -16.09 17.09
N GLY A 234 8.97 -16.01 15.85
CA GLY A 234 7.98 -15.01 15.45
C GLY A 234 6.67 -15.08 16.24
N LEU A 235 6.11 -16.29 16.42
CA LEU A 235 4.87 -16.49 17.18
C LEU A 235 5.03 -16.21 18.67
N GLU A 236 6.17 -16.56 19.27
CA GLU A 236 6.47 -16.24 20.67
C GLU A 236 6.48 -14.71 20.91
N LEU A 237 7.17 -13.97 20.02
CA LEU A 237 7.21 -12.51 20.09
C LEU A 237 5.84 -11.86 19.83
N LEU A 238 5.04 -12.39 18.89
CA LEU A 238 3.67 -11.92 18.68
C LEU A 238 2.77 -12.21 19.89
N ALA A 239 2.96 -13.35 20.56
CA ALA A 239 2.22 -13.69 21.78
C ALA A 239 2.57 -12.74 22.94
N GLU A 240 3.86 -12.38 23.12
CA GLU A 240 4.27 -11.34 24.07
C GLU A 240 3.59 -9.99 23.76
N LEU A 241 3.54 -9.60 22.48
CA LEU A 241 2.87 -8.37 22.06
C LEU A 241 1.37 -8.41 22.32
N LEU A 242 0.73 -9.56 22.12
CA LEU A 242 -0.70 -9.74 22.37
C LEU A 242 -1.05 -9.67 23.86
N GLN A 243 -0.14 -10.08 24.77
CA GLN A 243 -0.33 -9.89 26.21
C GLN A 243 -0.38 -8.40 26.57
N ARG A 244 0.42 -7.57 25.90
CA ARG A 244 0.44 -6.12 26.10
C ARG A 244 -0.72 -5.39 25.40
N PHE A 245 -1.12 -5.88 24.23
CA PHE A 245 -2.21 -5.33 23.43
C PHE A 245 -3.30 -6.38 23.22
N PRO A 246 -4.11 -6.67 24.26
CA PRO A 246 -5.14 -7.68 24.16
C PRO A 246 -6.14 -7.33 23.05
N ASN A 247 -6.59 -8.33 22.30
CA ASN A 247 -7.58 -8.22 21.22
C ASN A 247 -7.16 -7.30 20.04
N ASN A 248 -5.86 -7.05 19.87
CA ASN A 248 -5.37 -6.40 18.66
C ASN A 248 -5.59 -7.31 17.43
N THR A 249 -6.50 -6.90 16.55
CA THR A 249 -6.89 -7.66 15.35
C THR A 249 -5.73 -7.91 14.41
N HIS A 250 -4.84 -6.93 14.21
CA HIS A 250 -3.68 -7.07 13.35
C HIS A 250 -2.71 -8.14 13.85
N ILE A 251 -2.40 -8.16 15.16
CA ILE A 251 -1.49 -9.18 15.73
C ILE A 251 -2.11 -10.57 15.63
N LEU A 252 -3.39 -10.71 15.98
CA LEU A 252 -4.11 -11.98 15.86
C LEU A 252 -4.14 -12.51 14.42
N LEU A 253 -4.33 -11.62 13.43
CA LEU A 253 -4.30 -11.97 12.01
C LEU A 253 -2.92 -12.44 11.55
N GLU A 254 -1.85 -11.75 11.94
CA GLU A 254 -0.49 -12.20 11.63
C GLU A 254 -0.17 -13.54 12.30
N MET A 255 -0.58 -13.75 13.56
CA MET A 255 -0.45 -15.03 14.24
C MET A 255 -1.19 -16.14 13.48
N ALA A 256 -2.46 -15.93 13.14
CA ALA A 256 -3.28 -16.91 12.42
C ALA A 256 -2.68 -17.27 11.04
N LYS A 257 -2.19 -16.27 10.30
CA LYS A 257 -1.48 -16.47 9.03
C LYS A 257 -0.22 -17.30 9.20
N VAL A 258 0.60 -17.02 10.22
CA VAL A 258 1.84 -17.77 10.48
C VAL A 258 1.52 -19.20 10.93
N GLU A 259 0.53 -19.40 11.80
CA GLU A 259 0.05 -20.71 12.22
C GLU A 259 -0.45 -21.53 11.01
N ALA A 260 -1.18 -20.91 10.09
CA ALA A 260 -1.62 -21.53 8.84
C ALA A 260 -0.44 -21.97 7.95
N ILE A 261 0.64 -21.17 7.89
CA ILE A 261 1.84 -21.51 7.11
C ILE A 261 2.58 -22.72 7.72
N ILE A 262 2.65 -22.83 9.05
CA ILE A 262 3.28 -23.97 9.75
C ILE A 262 2.41 -25.24 9.68
N GLY A 263 1.10 -25.10 9.43
CA GLY A 263 0.13 -26.20 9.40
C GLY A 263 -0.61 -26.42 10.71
N LYS A 264 -0.53 -25.47 11.65
CA LYS A 264 -1.35 -25.43 12.88
C LYS A 264 -2.75 -24.90 12.56
N ASN A 265 -3.48 -25.70 11.78
CA ASN A 265 -4.73 -25.27 11.14
C ASN A 265 -5.84 -24.96 12.15
N ASP A 266 -5.86 -25.67 13.29
CA ASP A 266 -6.93 -25.57 14.29
C ASP A 266 -6.78 -24.27 15.09
N GLU A 267 -5.56 -23.98 15.53
CA GLU A 267 -5.21 -22.73 16.21
C GLU A 267 -5.41 -21.52 15.29
N ALA A 268 -5.00 -21.64 14.02
CA ALA A 268 -5.21 -20.59 13.03
C ALA A 268 -6.70 -20.28 12.83
N ILE A 269 -7.55 -21.31 12.68
CA ILE A 269 -9.01 -21.15 12.57
C ILE A 269 -9.58 -20.45 13.80
N MET A 270 -9.17 -20.84 15.01
CA MET A 270 -9.63 -20.20 16.25
C MET A 270 -9.27 -18.71 16.29
N ASN A 271 -8.05 -18.35 15.89
CA ASN A 271 -7.61 -16.96 15.84
C ASN A 271 -8.36 -16.16 14.77
N PHE A 272 -8.62 -16.71 13.58
CA PHE A 272 -9.46 -16.06 12.56
C PHE A 272 -10.90 -15.84 13.04
N GLU A 273 -11.51 -16.84 13.68
CA GLU A 273 -12.85 -16.72 14.25
C GLU A 273 -12.90 -15.67 15.36
N LYS A 274 -11.87 -15.59 16.21
CA LYS A 274 -11.72 -14.55 17.23
C LYS A 274 -11.58 -13.16 16.62
N VAL A 275 -10.83 -13.01 15.53
CA VAL A 275 -10.72 -11.71 14.85
C VAL A 275 -12.07 -11.28 14.30
N ARG A 276 -12.81 -12.19 13.65
CA ARG A 276 -14.14 -11.87 13.09
C ARG A 276 -15.20 -11.55 14.15
N SER A 277 -15.06 -12.08 15.38
CA SER A 277 -15.96 -11.70 16.48
C SER A 277 -15.66 -10.31 17.04
N ILE A 278 -14.41 -9.85 16.95
CA ILE A 278 -13.98 -8.50 17.33
C ILE A 278 -14.30 -7.48 16.22
N ASP A 279 -13.98 -7.82 14.98
CA ASP A 279 -14.19 -7.00 13.79
C ASP A 279 -14.85 -7.82 12.67
N PRO A 280 -16.18 -7.74 12.52
CA PRO A 280 -16.91 -8.47 11.48
C PRO A 280 -16.59 -8.02 10.04
N TYR A 281 -16.02 -6.82 9.86
CA TYR A 281 -15.79 -6.20 8.56
C TYR A 281 -14.37 -6.43 8.02
N VAL A 282 -13.55 -7.20 8.73
CA VAL A 282 -12.17 -7.46 8.30
C VAL A 282 -12.12 -8.42 7.11
N VAL A 283 -11.40 -8.00 6.06
CA VAL A 283 -11.19 -8.76 4.82
C VAL A 283 -9.77 -9.33 4.73
N THR A 284 -8.80 -8.70 5.41
CA THR A 284 -7.39 -9.09 5.40
C THR A 284 -7.21 -10.53 5.88
N TYR A 285 -6.51 -11.35 5.08
CA TYR A 285 -6.24 -12.78 5.32
C TYR A 285 -7.47 -13.70 5.42
N MET A 286 -8.65 -13.24 4.98
CA MET A 286 -9.84 -14.10 4.97
C MET A 286 -9.82 -15.16 3.87
N ASP A 287 -9.01 -14.95 2.83
CA ASP A 287 -8.65 -15.96 1.84
C ASP A 287 -7.85 -17.13 2.45
N GLU A 288 -6.92 -16.83 3.36
CA GLU A 288 -6.21 -17.84 4.14
C GLU A 288 -7.17 -18.65 5.02
N TYR A 289 -8.08 -17.95 5.71
CA TYR A 289 -9.14 -18.59 6.48
C TYR A 289 -10.06 -19.45 5.59
N ALA A 290 -10.43 -18.98 4.40
CA ALA A 290 -11.22 -19.74 3.43
C ALA A 290 -10.51 -21.05 3.01
N MET A 291 -9.20 -20.99 2.73
CA MET A 291 -8.40 -22.18 2.42
C MET A 291 -8.37 -23.17 3.59
N LEU A 292 -8.23 -22.70 4.84
CA LEU A 292 -8.28 -23.55 6.03
C LEU A 292 -9.66 -24.20 6.23
N LEU A 293 -10.75 -23.46 6.03
CA LEU A 293 -12.10 -24.01 6.09
C LEU A 293 -12.33 -25.10 5.04
N LYS A 294 -11.81 -24.91 3.82
CA LYS A 294 -11.79 -25.96 2.78
C LYS A 294 -11.03 -27.18 3.27
N MET A 295 -9.84 -27.02 3.85
CA MET A 295 -9.04 -28.14 4.35
C MET A 295 -9.79 -28.93 5.45
N LYS A 296 -10.54 -28.23 6.31
CA LYS A 296 -11.43 -28.84 7.32
C LYS A 296 -12.76 -29.36 6.77
N SER A 297 -13.03 -29.18 5.48
CA SER A 297 -14.30 -29.53 4.83
C SER A 297 -15.54 -28.84 5.41
N ASP A 298 -15.37 -27.69 6.10
CA ASP A 298 -16.50 -26.90 6.61
C ASP A 298 -17.00 -25.91 5.55
N TYR A 299 -17.69 -26.46 4.55
CA TYR A 299 -18.27 -25.69 3.45
C TYR A 299 -19.41 -24.79 3.91
N SER A 300 -20.02 -25.07 5.06
CA SER A 300 -21.12 -24.27 5.60
C SER A 300 -20.60 -22.90 6.05
N LYS A 301 -19.52 -22.87 6.82
CA LYS A 301 -18.84 -21.64 7.23
C LYS A 301 -18.19 -20.94 6.05
N LEU A 302 -17.60 -21.69 5.11
CA LEU A 302 -16.99 -21.11 3.92
C LEU A 302 -18.00 -20.34 3.05
N ASN A 303 -19.21 -20.90 2.83
CA ASN A 303 -20.26 -20.20 2.09
C ASN A 303 -20.68 -18.90 2.79
N LYS A 304 -20.86 -18.93 4.12
CA LYS A 304 -21.18 -17.73 4.91
C LYS A 304 -20.07 -16.69 4.80
N LEU A 305 -18.81 -17.10 4.98
CA LEU A 305 -17.65 -16.22 4.86
C LEU A 305 -17.62 -15.53 3.50
N VAL A 306 -17.77 -16.27 2.40
CA VAL A 306 -17.76 -15.68 1.04
C VAL A 306 -18.90 -14.68 0.84
N HIS A 307 -20.10 -14.99 1.35
CA HIS A 307 -21.23 -14.07 1.28
C HIS A 307 -20.96 -12.78 2.07
N ASP A 308 -20.44 -12.90 3.30
CA ASP A 308 -20.07 -11.76 4.13
C ASP A 308 -19.03 -10.89 3.41
N LEU A 309 -17.96 -11.51 2.90
CA LEU A 309 -16.88 -10.81 2.19
C LEU A 309 -17.37 -10.03 0.96
N LEU A 310 -18.29 -10.62 0.18
CA LEU A 310 -18.91 -9.95 -0.96
C LEU A 310 -19.78 -8.75 -0.55
N SER A 311 -20.42 -8.82 0.62
CA SER A 311 -21.22 -7.72 1.15
C SER A 311 -20.37 -6.57 1.70
N ILE A 312 -19.14 -6.86 2.16
CA ILE A 312 -18.23 -5.88 2.74
C ILE A 312 -17.49 -5.10 1.65
N ASP A 313 -16.67 -5.79 0.84
CA ASP A 313 -15.92 -5.17 -0.24
C ASP A 313 -15.62 -6.20 -1.36
N PRO A 314 -16.39 -6.18 -2.46
CA PRO A 314 -16.22 -7.13 -3.56
C PRO A 314 -15.01 -6.82 -4.45
N THR A 315 -14.27 -5.74 -4.20
CA THR A 315 -13.15 -5.31 -5.06
C THR A 315 -11.79 -5.86 -4.62
N ARG A 316 -11.76 -6.53 -3.46
CA ARG A 316 -10.55 -7.01 -2.80
C ARG A 316 -10.04 -8.34 -3.37
N PRO A 317 -8.72 -8.52 -3.55
CA PRO A 317 -8.16 -9.78 -4.08
C PRO A 317 -8.48 -10.98 -3.19
N GLU A 318 -8.53 -10.80 -1.86
CA GLU A 318 -8.85 -11.86 -0.89
C GLU A 318 -10.23 -12.48 -1.16
N VAL A 319 -11.20 -11.67 -1.57
CA VAL A 319 -12.58 -12.11 -1.85
C VAL A 319 -12.64 -12.99 -3.08
N PHE A 320 -11.83 -12.67 -4.11
CA PHE A 320 -11.73 -13.49 -5.31
C PHE A 320 -11.05 -14.84 -5.06
N VAL A 321 -10.07 -14.89 -4.16
CA VAL A 321 -9.49 -16.18 -3.74
C VAL A 321 -10.49 -16.99 -2.92
N ALA A 322 -11.21 -16.39 -1.98
CA ALA A 322 -12.25 -17.07 -1.21
C ALA A 322 -13.37 -17.62 -2.12
N LEU A 323 -13.78 -16.85 -3.14
CA LEU A 323 -14.69 -17.31 -4.20
C LEU A 323 -14.10 -18.49 -4.97
N SER A 324 -12.85 -18.39 -5.40
CA SER A 324 -12.15 -19.47 -6.10
C SER A 324 -12.19 -20.77 -5.29
N VAL A 325 -11.91 -20.69 -3.98
CA VAL A 325 -11.93 -21.82 -3.05
C VAL A 325 -13.32 -22.46 -2.94
N LEU A 326 -14.37 -21.64 -2.91
CA LEU A 326 -15.74 -22.13 -2.85
C LEU A 326 -16.19 -22.81 -4.15
N TRP A 327 -15.79 -22.25 -5.30
CA TRP A 327 -16.23 -22.71 -6.62
C TRP A 327 -15.42 -23.88 -7.17
N GLU A 328 -14.23 -24.16 -6.64
CA GLU A 328 -13.33 -25.24 -7.10
C GLU A 328 -14.03 -26.59 -7.31
N ARG A 329 -14.93 -27.01 -6.40
CA ARG A 329 -15.65 -28.29 -6.52
C ARG A 329 -16.79 -28.28 -7.52
N LYS A 330 -17.34 -27.12 -7.84
CA LYS A 330 -18.51 -26.95 -8.73
C LYS A 330 -18.07 -26.70 -10.17
N ASP A 331 -17.10 -25.80 -10.32
CA ASP A 331 -16.55 -25.39 -11.61
C ASP A 331 -15.09 -24.96 -11.43
N GLU A 332 -14.17 -25.87 -11.76
CA GLU A 332 -12.72 -25.63 -11.69
C GLU A 332 -12.26 -24.51 -12.64
N ARG A 333 -12.94 -24.31 -13.78
CA ARG A 333 -12.59 -23.25 -14.74
C ARG A 333 -13.03 -21.89 -14.23
N GLY A 334 -14.24 -21.80 -13.69
CA GLY A 334 -14.73 -20.59 -13.00
C GLY A 334 -13.85 -20.23 -11.81
N ALA A 335 -13.46 -21.22 -10.99
CA ALA A 335 -12.54 -21.03 -9.88
C ALA A 335 -11.18 -20.47 -10.35
N LEU A 336 -10.64 -20.99 -11.45
CA LEU A 336 -9.37 -20.50 -12.02
C LEU A 336 -9.49 -19.04 -12.46
N SER A 337 -10.61 -18.65 -13.10
CA SER A 337 -10.84 -17.25 -13.48
C SER A 337 -10.85 -16.32 -12.27
N TYR A 338 -11.42 -16.74 -11.14
CA TYR A 338 -11.41 -15.93 -9.91
C TYR A 338 -10.00 -15.79 -9.32
N ALA A 339 -9.20 -16.85 -9.29
CA ALA A 339 -7.79 -16.76 -8.86
C ALA A 339 -6.95 -15.86 -9.80
N GLU A 340 -7.24 -15.85 -11.10
CA GLU A 340 -6.59 -14.94 -12.04
C GLU A 340 -7.02 -13.48 -11.84
N LYS A 341 -8.29 -13.25 -11.49
CA LYS A 341 -8.80 -11.91 -11.14
C LYS A 341 -8.12 -11.38 -9.88
N SER A 342 -7.90 -12.19 -8.85
CA SER A 342 -7.20 -11.73 -7.64
C SER A 342 -5.78 -11.25 -7.96
N ILE A 343 -5.05 -11.99 -8.80
CA ILE A 343 -3.69 -11.63 -9.24
C ILE A 343 -3.71 -10.36 -10.11
N LYS A 344 -4.74 -10.17 -10.93
CA LYS A 344 -4.87 -8.96 -11.76
C LYS A 344 -5.13 -7.70 -10.94
N ILE A 345 -5.86 -7.83 -9.83
CA ILE A 345 -6.14 -6.73 -8.92
C ILE A 345 -4.87 -6.38 -8.13
N ASP A 346 -4.22 -7.39 -7.57
CA ASP A 346 -2.93 -7.25 -6.88
C ASP A 346 -1.94 -8.29 -7.38
N GLU A 347 -0.99 -7.83 -8.19
CA GLU A 347 0.09 -8.66 -8.76
C GLU A 347 1.01 -9.25 -7.69
N ARG A 348 0.93 -8.78 -6.44
CA ARG A 348 1.72 -9.27 -5.30
C ARG A 348 0.91 -10.15 -4.35
N HIS A 349 -0.30 -10.53 -4.72
CA HIS A 349 -1.17 -11.35 -3.89
C HIS A 349 -0.80 -12.84 -3.94
N ILE A 350 0.03 -13.28 -2.99
CA ILE A 350 0.57 -14.64 -2.92
C ILE A 350 -0.51 -15.73 -2.89
N PRO A 351 -1.58 -15.64 -2.07
CA PRO A 351 -2.62 -16.67 -2.03
C PRO A 351 -3.30 -16.90 -3.38
N GLY A 352 -3.44 -15.85 -4.20
CA GLY A 352 -3.94 -15.96 -5.57
C GLY A 352 -3.07 -16.85 -6.47
N TYR A 353 -1.74 -16.69 -6.41
CA TYR A 353 -0.81 -17.55 -7.14
C TYR A 353 -0.82 -18.99 -6.65
N LEU A 354 -0.90 -19.21 -5.33
CA LEU A 354 -1.00 -20.55 -4.75
C LEU A 354 -2.31 -21.24 -5.19
N MET A 355 -3.43 -20.53 -5.14
CA MET A 355 -4.73 -21.04 -5.56
C MET A 355 -4.74 -21.37 -7.06
N LYS A 356 -4.20 -20.47 -7.89
CA LYS A 356 -4.01 -20.72 -9.33
C LYS A 356 -3.18 -21.98 -9.59
N GLY A 357 -2.05 -22.12 -8.89
CA GLY A 357 -1.19 -23.31 -8.98
C GLY A 357 -1.96 -24.58 -8.66
N ASN A 358 -2.64 -24.63 -7.51
CA ASN A 358 -3.43 -25.77 -7.05
C ASN A 358 -4.54 -26.17 -8.04
N LEU A 359 -5.28 -25.19 -8.57
CA LEU A 359 -6.34 -25.44 -9.57
C LEU A 359 -5.79 -25.98 -10.89
N LEU A 360 -4.64 -25.47 -11.34
CA LEU A 360 -3.98 -25.98 -12.54
C LEU A 360 -3.51 -27.43 -12.36
N LEU A 361 -3.19 -27.85 -11.13
CA LEU A 361 -2.91 -29.26 -10.82
C LEU A 361 -4.14 -30.15 -10.91
N ALA A 362 -5.27 -29.68 -10.39
CA ALA A 362 -6.56 -30.38 -10.54
C ALA A 362 -6.91 -30.56 -12.03
N LEU A 363 -6.69 -29.52 -12.84
CA LEU A 363 -6.90 -29.50 -14.28
C LEU A 363 -5.84 -30.26 -15.11
N LYS A 364 -4.88 -30.95 -14.46
CA LYS A 364 -3.78 -31.71 -15.10
C LYS A 364 -2.90 -30.87 -16.03
N ARG A 365 -2.67 -29.59 -15.69
CA ARG A 365 -1.77 -28.66 -16.41
C ARG A 365 -0.52 -28.35 -15.57
N PRO A 366 0.42 -29.30 -15.44
CA PRO A 366 1.54 -29.19 -14.51
C PRO A 366 2.51 -28.04 -14.87
N GLU A 367 2.78 -27.81 -16.15
CA GLU A 367 3.73 -26.78 -16.61
C GLU A 367 3.26 -25.37 -16.22
N SER A 368 1.98 -25.06 -16.46
CA SER A 368 1.39 -23.78 -16.07
C SER A 368 1.32 -23.62 -14.55
N ALA A 369 1.13 -24.71 -13.80
CA ALA A 369 1.12 -24.67 -12.35
C ALA A 369 2.51 -24.33 -11.78
N VAL A 370 3.58 -24.88 -12.36
CA VAL A 370 4.96 -24.52 -11.97
C VAL A 370 5.21 -23.03 -12.13
N MET A 371 4.74 -22.42 -13.22
CA MET A 371 4.84 -20.97 -13.42
C MET A 371 4.09 -20.17 -12.35
N ALA A 372 2.90 -20.63 -11.94
CA ALA A 372 2.14 -19.99 -10.87
C ALA A 372 2.86 -20.08 -9.51
N PHE A 373 3.39 -21.26 -9.15
CA PHE A 373 4.14 -21.43 -7.90
C PHE A 373 5.49 -20.68 -7.90
N ARG A 374 6.18 -20.59 -9.05
CA ARG A 374 7.35 -19.72 -9.18
C ARG A 374 7.00 -18.26 -8.97
N GLY A 375 5.86 -17.80 -9.50
CA GLY A 375 5.33 -16.46 -9.24
C GLY A 375 5.14 -16.19 -7.74
N ALA A 376 4.54 -17.14 -7.01
CA ALA A 376 4.43 -17.04 -5.55
C ALA A 376 5.81 -16.98 -4.86
N GLN A 377 6.74 -17.85 -5.27
CA GLN A 377 8.08 -17.95 -4.71
C GLN A 377 8.92 -16.68 -4.94
N GLU A 378 8.81 -16.07 -6.13
CA GLU A 378 9.48 -14.80 -6.45
C GLU A 378 9.01 -13.64 -5.56
N LEU A 379 7.74 -13.65 -5.16
CA LEU A 379 7.18 -12.64 -4.26
C LEU A 379 7.62 -12.87 -2.82
N ARG A 380 7.52 -14.12 -2.36
CA ARG A 380 7.96 -14.55 -1.04
C ARG A 380 8.23 -16.05 -1.04
N ALA A 381 9.45 -16.40 -0.64
CA ALA A 381 9.90 -17.78 -0.53
C ALA A 381 9.36 -18.41 0.78
N ASP A 382 8.07 -18.74 0.80
CA ASP A 382 7.40 -19.38 1.95
C ASP A 382 7.34 -20.91 1.79
N LEU A 383 7.22 -21.61 2.92
CA LEU A 383 7.13 -23.08 2.99
C LEU A 383 6.12 -23.68 1.99
N ARG A 384 4.96 -23.05 1.84
CA ARG A 384 3.88 -23.52 0.95
C ARG A 384 4.24 -23.42 -0.54
N SER A 385 4.95 -22.36 -0.93
CA SER A 385 5.43 -22.20 -2.31
C SER A 385 6.46 -23.29 -2.68
N TYR A 386 7.35 -23.62 -1.75
CA TYR A 386 8.30 -24.72 -1.89
C TYR A 386 7.63 -26.10 -1.93
N GLN A 387 6.64 -26.34 -1.06
CA GLN A 387 5.89 -27.59 -1.07
C GLN A 387 5.17 -27.81 -2.40
N GLY A 388 4.54 -26.76 -2.94
CA GLY A 388 3.92 -26.79 -4.27
C GLY A 388 4.91 -27.18 -5.35
N LEU A 389 6.09 -26.54 -5.41
CA LEU A 389 7.12 -26.84 -6.40
C LEU A 389 7.73 -28.24 -6.24
N ASN A 390 8.06 -28.67 -5.02
CA ASN A 390 8.63 -30.00 -4.77
C ASN A 390 7.64 -31.12 -5.14
N PHE A 391 6.35 -30.92 -4.83
CA PHE A 391 5.29 -31.82 -5.26
C PHE A 391 5.25 -31.92 -6.80
N MET A 392 5.48 -30.81 -7.50
CA MET A 392 5.53 -30.79 -8.96
C MET A 392 6.73 -31.48 -9.55
N GLU A 393 7.93 -31.24 -9.03
CA GLU A 393 9.15 -31.91 -9.50
C GLU A 393 9.02 -33.43 -9.35
N LYS A 394 8.51 -33.91 -8.22
CA LYS A 394 8.25 -35.34 -8.00
C LYS A 394 7.21 -35.92 -8.98
N ARG A 395 6.16 -35.16 -9.31
CA ARG A 395 5.10 -35.61 -10.21
C ARG A 395 5.56 -35.61 -11.67
N MET A 396 6.35 -34.62 -12.08
CA MET A 396 6.98 -34.58 -13.41
C MET A 396 7.97 -35.73 -13.58
N CYS A 397 8.85 -35.97 -12.60
CA CYS A 397 9.76 -37.13 -12.64
C CYS A 397 8.99 -38.46 -12.78
N LYS A 398 7.91 -38.67 -12.00
CA LYS A 398 7.08 -39.88 -12.13
C LYS A 398 6.45 -40.05 -13.51
N ILE A 399 6.03 -38.96 -14.17
CA ILE A 399 5.48 -39.01 -15.53
C ILE A 399 6.58 -39.40 -16.52
N TYR A 400 7.76 -38.77 -16.43
CA TYR A 400 8.90 -39.08 -17.30
C TYR A 400 9.38 -40.54 -17.17
N TYR A 401 9.41 -41.10 -15.97
CA TYR A 401 9.77 -42.51 -15.74
C TYR A 401 8.65 -43.52 -16.04
N SER A 402 7.41 -43.07 -16.29
CA SER A 402 6.29 -43.95 -16.66
C SER A 402 6.05 -44.06 -18.16
N VAL A 403 6.73 -43.23 -18.96
CA VAL A 403 6.63 -43.16 -20.42
C VAL A 403 7.89 -43.74 -21.09
N ALA A 404 8.94 -44.03 -20.32
CA ALA A 404 10.10 -44.81 -20.71
C ALA A 404 9.93 -46.26 -20.26
#